data_AF-A0A6S7BSA8-F1
#
_entry.id   AF-A0A6S7BSA8-F1
#
_cell.length_a   1.000
_cell.length_b   1.000
_cell.length_c   1.000
_cell.angle_alpha   90.00
_cell.angle_beta   90.00
_cell.angle_gamma   90.00
#
_symmetry.space_group_name_H-M   'P 1'
#
loop_
_entity.id
_entity.type
_entity.pdbx_description
1 polymer ?
#
loop_
_entity_poly.entity_id
_entity_poly.type
_entity_poly.pdbx_seq_one_letter_code
_entity_poly.pdbx_strand_id
1 'polypeptide(L)'
;MANLLQNSSAYGRAMESLNRARMCEVRYPVLLASLDTASMTQAEVDAAVASCAEGYPFPTNLDRDPPLGGLAPESQQGLFARALKESWTVDRFHTAIREQVARREA
;
A
#
# COMPACT_ATOMS: atom_id res chain seq x y z
N MET A 1 -24.84 5.47 -30.59
CA MET A 1 -23.51 5.91 -30.08
C MET A 1 -23.60 5.87 -28.57
N ALA A 2 -22.90 4.94 -27.91
CA ALA A 2 -22.92 4.82 -26.45
C ALA A 2 -21.54 5.22 -25.93
N ASN A 3 -21.48 6.33 -25.17
CA ASN A 3 -20.29 6.70 -24.42
C ASN A 3 -20.34 5.93 -23.10
N LEU A 4 -19.46 4.95 -22.94
CA LEU A 4 -19.22 4.30 -21.66
C LEU A 4 -18.46 5.28 -20.77
N LEU A 5 -19.19 5.97 -19.90
CA LEU A 5 -18.58 6.74 -18.82
C LEU A 5 -18.41 5.82 -17.62
N GLN A 6 -17.18 5.38 -17.37
CA GLN A 6 -16.83 4.66 -16.15
C GLN A 6 -16.71 5.66 -15.01
N ASN A 7 -17.72 5.70 -14.14
CA ASN A 7 -17.71 6.49 -12.93
C ASN A 7 -17.34 5.57 -11.76
N SER A 8 -16.08 5.59 -11.34
CA SER A 8 -15.65 4.85 -10.15
C SER A 8 -16.20 5.51 -8.89
N SER A 9 -16.81 4.70 -8.01
CA SER A 9 -17.16 5.13 -6.65
C SER A 9 -15.89 5.44 -5.85
N ALA A 10 -16.00 6.27 -4.79
CA ALA A 10 -14.94 6.42 -3.79
C ALA A 10 -14.56 5.08 -3.10
N TYR A 11 -15.41 4.05 -3.22
CA TYR A 11 -15.19 2.67 -2.78
C TYR A 11 -15.07 1.67 -3.95
N GLY A 12 -15.05 2.14 -5.19
CA GLY A 12 -14.98 1.29 -6.37
C GLY A 12 -13.57 0.76 -6.57
N ARG A 13 -13.38 -0.55 -6.46
CA ARG A 13 -12.22 -1.17 -7.12
C ARG A 13 -12.38 -0.92 -8.62
N ALA A 14 -11.39 -0.27 -9.23
CA ALA A 14 -11.33 -0.16 -10.68
C ALA A 14 -11.46 -1.56 -11.28
N MET A 15 -12.10 -1.68 -12.45
CA MET A 15 -12.28 -2.99 -13.10
C MET A 15 -10.94 -3.65 -13.50
N GLU A 16 -9.83 -2.91 -13.44
CA GLU A 16 -8.49 -3.43 -13.66
C GLU A 16 -7.86 -3.99 -12.38
N SER A 17 -7.17 -5.12 -12.54
CA SER A 17 -6.32 -5.67 -11.49
C SER A 17 -4.94 -5.01 -11.54
N LEU A 18 -4.59 -4.27 -10.50
CA LEU A 18 -3.26 -3.65 -10.35
C LEU A 18 -2.38 -4.51 -9.45
N ASN A 19 -1.13 -4.73 -9.85
CA ASN A 19 -0.12 -5.33 -8.97
C ASN A 19 0.44 -4.27 -8.01
N ARG A 20 -0.34 -3.97 -6.97
CA ARG A 20 -0.01 -2.94 -5.98
C ARG A 20 1.21 -3.27 -5.14
N ALA A 21 1.47 -4.56 -4.89
CA ALA A 21 2.70 -4.99 -4.22
C ALA A 21 3.94 -4.54 -5.00
N ARG A 22 3.98 -4.84 -6.31
CA ARG A 22 5.08 -4.42 -7.18
C ARG A 22 5.20 -2.90 -7.28
N MET A 23 4.07 -2.20 -7.33
CA MET A 23 4.07 -0.72 -7.30
C MET A 23 4.71 -0.19 -6.01
N CYS A 24 4.35 -0.78 -4.86
CA CYS A 24 4.93 -0.41 -3.57
C CYS A 24 6.44 -0.69 -3.52
N GLU A 25 6.87 -1.89 -3.95
CA GLU A 25 8.28 -2.29 -3.99
C GLU A 25 9.17 -1.32 -4.78
N VAL A 26 8.68 -0.86 -5.94
CA VAL A 26 9.41 0.06 -6.81
C VAL A 26 9.42 1.48 -6.23
N ARG A 27 8.34 1.90 -5.57
CA ARG A 27 8.19 3.26 -5.04
C ARG A 27 8.96 3.47 -3.73
N TYR A 28 9.03 2.46 -2.88
CA TYR A 28 9.64 2.54 -1.55
C TYR A 28 11.07 3.11 -1.53
N PRO A 29 12.05 2.59 -2.30
CA PRO A 29 13.42 3.13 -2.26
C PRO A 29 13.49 4.60 -2.67
N VAL A 30 12.63 5.03 -3.61
CA VAL A 30 12.59 6.43 -4.06
C VAL A 30 12.05 7.34 -2.95
N LEU A 31 10.97 6.92 -2.28
CA LEU A 31 10.40 7.69 -1.17
C LEU A 31 11.33 7.71 0.04
N LEU A 32 11.99 6.60 0.36
CA LEU A 32 12.99 6.55 1.43
C LEU A 32 14.13 7.53 1.17
N ALA A 33 14.70 7.54 -0.04
CA ALA A 33 15.75 8.49 -0.41
C ALA A 33 15.26 9.95 -0.39
N SER A 34 14.00 10.21 -0.76
CA SER A 34 13.42 11.55 -0.74
C SER A 34 13.30 12.15 0.66
N LEU A 35 13.15 11.30 1.68
CA LEU A 35 13.15 11.71 3.09
C LEU A 35 14.55 12.15 3.52
N ASP A 36 15.58 11.41 3.11
CA ASP A 36 16.99 11.75 3.41
C ASP A 36 17.40 13.08 2.76
N THR A 37 16.95 13.34 1.54
CA THR A 37 17.27 14.57 0.79
C THR A 37 16.32 15.73 1.07
N ALA A 38 15.28 15.52 1.89
CA ALA A 38 14.20 16.48 2.13
C ALA A 38 13.60 17.07 0.83
N SER A 39 13.56 16.26 -0.24
CA SER A 39 13.16 16.72 -1.58
C SER A 39 11.64 16.68 -1.78
N MET A 40 10.91 16.09 -0.84
CA MET A 40 9.46 16.02 -0.81
C MET A 40 8.96 16.40 0.58
N THR A 41 7.83 17.09 0.63
CA THR A 41 7.09 17.34 1.86
C THR A 41 6.40 16.06 2.34
N GLN A 42 6.07 15.99 3.63
CA GLN A 42 5.31 14.85 4.17
C GLN A 42 4.00 14.62 3.42
N ALA A 43 3.28 15.69 3.07
CA ALA A 43 2.02 15.61 2.33
C ALA A 43 2.20 14.99 0.93
N GLU A 44 3.30 15.29 0.24
CA GLU A 44 3.61 14.69 -1.07
C GLU A 44 4.00 13.21 -0.94
N VAL A 45 4.71 12.84 0.13
CA VAL A 45 5.02 11.43 0.45
C VAL A 45 3.73 10.67 0.74
N ASP A 46 2.85 11.22 1.58
CA ASP A 46 1.57 10.59 1.92
C ASP A 46 0.67 10.42 0.68
N ALA A 47 0.61 11.44 -0.18
CA ALA A 47 -0.11 11.37 -1.46
C ALA A 47 0.49 10.31 -2.39
N ALA A 48 1.82 10.20 -2.46
CA ALA A 48 2.50 9.19 -3.27
C ALA A 48 2.20 7.77 -2.76
N VAL A 49 2.20 7.55 -1.44
CA VAL A 49 1.82 6.26 -0.83
C VAL A 49 0.35 5.94 -1.11
N ALA A 50 -0.55 6.91 -0.95
CA ALA A 50 -1.98 6.73 -1.21
C ALA A 50 -2.30 6.36 -2.67
N SER A 51 -1.44 6.78 -3.61
CA SER A 51 -1.60 6.49 -5.04
C SER A 51 -1.25 5.04 -5.42
N CYS A 52 -0.45 4.33 -4.63
CA CYS A 52 0.08 3.01 -5.00
C CYS A 52 -0.24 1.88 -4.02
N ALA A 53 -0.56 2.20 -2.76
CA ALA A 53 -0.82 1.22 -1.71
C ALA A 53 -2.31 1.19 -1.30
N GLU A 54 -2.84 0.00 -1.02
CA GLU A 54 -4.21 -0.14 -0.48
C GLU A 54 -4.34 0.44 0.93
N GLY A 55 -5.21 1.44 1.08
CA GLY A 55 -5.55 2.02 2.38
C GLY A 55 -6.56 1.20 3.17
N TYR A 56 -7.41 0.44 2.48
CA TYR A 56 -8.42 -0.41 3.10
C TYR A 56 -7.86 -1.82 3.38
N PRO A 57 -7.95 -2.35 4.61
CA PRO A 57 -7.35 -3.64 4.96
C PRO A 57 -8.12 -4.87 4.43
N PHE A 58 -9.33 -4.67 3.88
CA PHE A 58 -10.19 -5.73 3.36
C PHE A 58 -10.33 -5.68 1.83
N PRO A 59 -10.79 -6.78 1.19
CA PRO A 59 -10.98 -8.12 1.75
C PRO A 59 -9.66 -8.79 2.15
N THR A 60 -9.70 -9.62 3.20
CA THR A 60 -8.58 -10.44 3.68
C THR A 60 -9.13 -11.70 4.38
N ASN A 61 -8.29 -12.72 4.54
CA ASN A 61 -8.60 -13.93 5.29
C ASN A 61 -8.23 -13.74 6.76
N LEU A 62 -9.22 -13.54 7.65
CA LEU A 62 -8.97 -13.22 9.06
C LEU A 62 -8.36 -14.38 9.87
N ASP A 63 -8.49 -15.63 9.41
CA ASP A 63 -7.83 -16.76 10.06
C ASP A 63 -6.31 -16.70 9.86
N ARG A 64 -5.85 -16.12 8.75
CA ARG A 64 -4.43 -16.05 8.37
C ARG A 64 -3.81 -14.68 8.55
N ASP A 65 -4.61 -13.63 8.44
CA ASP A 65 -4.24 -12.24 8.67
C ASP A 65 -5.16 -11.68 9.77
N PRO A 66 -5.01 -12.12 11.03
CA PRO A 66 -5.82 -11.60 12.14
C PRO A 66 -5.38 -10.18 12.51
N PRO A 67 -6.27 -9.37 13.11
CA PRO A 67 -5.89 -8.08 13.62
C PRO A 67 -4.92 -8.22 14.81
N LEU A 68 -3.74 -7.63 14.69
CA LEU A 68 -2.77 -7.54 15.79
C LEU A 68 -2.88 -6.15 16.43
N GLY A 69 -3.66 -6.04 17.50
CA GLY A 69 -3.82 -4.78 18.25
C GLY A 69 -4.89 -3.82 17.73
N GLY A 70 -5.94 -4.33 17.07
CA GLY A 70 -7.06 -3.52 16.56
C GLY A 70 -8.27 -4.35 16.13
N LEU A 71 -9.18 -3.73 15.38
CA LEU A 71 -10.36 -4.41 14.81
C LEU A 71 -10.13 -4.94 13.39
N ALA A 72 -9.02 -4.55 12.75
CA ALA A 72 -8.67 -4.96 11.40
C ALA A 72 -7.16 -5.20 11.27
N PRO A 73 -6.71 -6.03 10.32
CA PRO A 73 -5.29 -6.18 10.00
C PRO A 73 -4.69 -4.88 9.49
N GLU A 74 -3.36 -4.79 9.50
CA GLU A 74 -2.66 -3.64 8.94
C GLU A 74 -2.90 -3.52 7.42
N SER A 75 -3.16 -2.31 6.92
CA SER A 75 -3.29 -2.03 5.49
C SER A 75 -1.92 -1.95 4.79
N GLN A 76 -1.89 -1.94 3.45
CA GLN A 76 -0.62 -1.71 2.74
C GLN A 76 -0.09 -0.29 3.01
N GLN A 77 -0.96 0.72 3.05
CA GLN A 77 -0.57 2.08 3.41
C GLN A 77 -0.02 2.16 4.84
N GLY A 78 -0.62 1.44 5.80
CA GLY A 78 -0.14 1.38 7.18
C GLY A 78 1.26 0.78 7.27
N LEU A 79 1.46 -0.38 6.62
CA LEU A 79 2.78 -1.03 6.52
C LEU A 79 3.82 -0.10 5.88
N PHE A 80 3.46 0.57 4.78
CA PHE A 80 4.34 1.49 4.06
C PHE A 80 4.75 2.68 4.93
N ALA A 81 3.77 3.36 5.56
CA ALA A 81 4.02 4.51 6.42
C ALA A 81 4.92 4.13 7.60
N ARG A 82 4.68 2.96 8.21
CA ARG A 82 5.52 2.43 9.29
C ARG A 82 6.95 2.15 8.82
N ALA A 83 7.11 1.53 7.66
CA ALA A 83 8.42 1.25 7.08
C ALA A 83 9.20 2.52 6.72
N LEU A 84 8.54 3.59 6.26
CA LEU A 84 9.18 4.89 6.04
C LEU A 84 9.59 5.55 7.36
N LYS A 85 8.68 5.58 8.34
CA LYS A 85 8.93 6.19 9.67
C LYS A 85 10.10 5.52 10.40
N GLU A 86 10.22 4.20 10.27
CA GLU A 86 11.27 3.40 10.89
C GLU A 86 12.51 3.22 9.99
N SER A 87 12.55 3.87 8.82
CA SER A 87 13.65 3.80 7.85
C SER A 87 14.11 2.36 7.56
N TRP A 88 13.17 1.47 7.25
CA TRP A 88 13.49 0.08 6.94
C TRP A 88 14.41 -0.04 5.73
N THR A 89 15.21 -1.11 5.70
CA THR A 89 15.93 -1.48 4.48
C THR A 89 14.94 -1.86 3.38
N VAL A 90 15.33 -1.64 2.13
CA VAL A 90 14.52 -1.98 0.95
C VAL A 90 14.14 -3.47 0.96
N ASP A 91 15.09 -4.36 1.26
CA ASP A 91 14.84 -5.80 1.35
C ASP A 91 13.83 -6.16 2.43
N ARG A 92 13.91 -5.51 3.61
CA ARG A 92 12.94 -5.74 4.69
C ARG A 92 11.54 -5.34 4.26
N PHE A 93 11.40 -4.19 3.59
CA PHE A 93 10.11 -3.75 3.07
C PHE A 93 9.57 -4.70 2.00
N HIS A 94 10.41 -5.12 1.05
CA HIS A 94 10.03 -6.07 -0.01
C HIS A 94 9.54 -7.41 0.56
N THR A 95 10.25 -7.96 1.55
CA THR A 95 9.80 -9.18 2.23
C THR A 95 8.45 -8.96 2.91
N ALA A 96 8.31 -7.88 3.69
CA ALA A 96 7.09 -7.64 4.45
C ALA A 96 5.85 -7.43 3.57
N ILE A 97 5.97 -6.69 2.46
CA ILE A 97 4.84 -6.45 1.54
C ILE A 97 4.43 -7.74 0.81
N ARG A 98 5.39 -8.60 0.44
CA ARG A 98 5.12 -9.91 -0.16
C ARG A 98 4.42 -10.85 0.82
N GLU A 99 4.90 -10.91 2.06
CA GLU A 99 4.26 -11.71 3.11
C GLU A 99 2.83 -11.24 3.39
N GLN A 100 2.60 -9.92 3.44
CA GLN A 100 1.25 -9.38 3.62
C GLN A 100 0.31 -9.79 2.48
N VAL A 101 0.76 -9.72 1.23
CA VAL A 101 -0.05 -10.17 0.09
C VAL A 101 -0.31 -11.67 0.13
N ALA A 102 0.71 -12.48 0.44
CA ALA A 102 0.56 -13.93 0.55
C ALA A 102 -0.46 -14.34 1.62
N ARG A 103 -0.53 -13.64 2.77
CA ARG A 103 -1.55 -13.88 3.79
C ARG A 103 -2.97 -13.52 3.33
N ARG A 104 -3.11 -12.54 2.44
CA ARG A 104 -4.41 -12.03 1.94
C ARG A 104 -5.00 -12.85 0.80
N GLU A 105 -4.15 -13.42 -0.06
CA GLU A 105 -4.58 -14.19 -1.25
C GLU A 105 -4.94 -15.65 -0.94
N ALA A 106 -4.53 -16.16 0.21
CA ALA A 106 -4.56 -17.58 0.55
C ALA A 106 -5.75 -17.95 1.45
#